data_AF-A0A5B2Z7Z2-F1
#
_entry.id   AF-A0A5B2Z7Z2-F1
#
_cell.length_a   1.000
_cell.length_b   1.000
_cell.length_c   1.000
_cell.angle_alpha   90.00
_cell.angle_beta   90.00
_cell.angle_gamma   90.00
#
_symmetry.space_group_name_H-M   'P 1'
#
loop_
_entity.id
_entity.type
_entity.pdbx_description
1 polymer ?
#
loop_
_entity_poly.entity_id
_entity_poly.type
_entity_poly.pdbx_seq_one_letter_code
_entity_poly.pdbx_strand_id
1 'polypeptide(L)'
;MDNGNDLNIIDKEFDKQTLPANQISTENKESKKSQENEVKWDSYKKYLLSRVSKTTASNLFRYAKQYHYILETKNASDLQLLTQEKSIHVMKALSSLSKFHGTHDEWKKLIEKFDLKWTNSNYTNNTFFKIFNPEAADMNKMIHWLKDTIRQLPNKYSNILLFATLTGLRPSECWHSIRLIQNNKDHYVSKDKLLHYQYPDTFLRRTKKVFISLVSEQIIVIAERADIKKPYPQLCKIFRAMNLSMNMYYCRKIFATYLRDKGIEPEIIDLSQGRIPKSMFLRHYYRPDINEIITKRIRPLLDELMKELID
;
A
#
# COMPACT_ATOMS: atom_id res chain seq x y z
N MET A 1 59.53 32.46 4.68
CA MET A 1 60.33 31.56 5.55
C MET A 1 59.87 30.15 5.20
N ASP A 2 60.11 29.64 3.99
CA ASP A 2 61.39 29.40 3.31
C ASP A 2 62.25 28.35 4.04
N ASN A 3 62.29 27.16 3.42
CA ASN A 3 63.26 26.05 3.45
C ASN A 3 63.62 25.43 4.83
N GLY A 4 63.60 24.12 5.05
CA GLY A 4 63.80 22.98 4.15
C GLY A 4 65.14 22.30 4.49
N ASN A 5 65.08 21.01 4.85
CA ASN A 5 66.18 20.02 4.83
C ASN A 5 67.34 20.23 5.84
N ASP A 6 68.05 19.24 6.39
CA ASP A 6 68.09 17.78 6.27
C ASP A 6 69.16 17.25 7.26
N LEU A 7 69.16 15.93 7.49
CA LEU A 7 70.28 15.05 7.95
C LEU A 7 70.68 15.10 9.45
N ASN A 8 70.44 14.06 10.26
CA ASN A 8 70.97 12.68 10.32
C ASN A 8 72.35 12.50 11.01
N ILE A 9 72.41 11.42 11.82
CA ILE A 9 73.57 10.63 12.31
C ILE A 9 74.23 11.16 13.62
N ILE A 10 73.83 10.64 14.79
CA ILE A 10 74.31 9.44 15.55
C ILE A 10 75.74 9.56 16.08
N ASP A 11 75.84 9.60 17.42
CA ASP A 11 76.88 9.08 18.33
C ASP A 11 76.58 9.69 19.73
N LYS A 12 76.55 9.02 20.89
CA LYS A 12 77.16 7.80 21.40
C LYS A 12 76.41 7.32 22.66
N GLU A 13 76.52 6.03 22.90
CA GLU A 13 76.10 5.29 24.11
C GLU A 13 76.74 5.80 25.41
N PHE A 14 76.08 5.51 26.53
CA PHE A 14 76.55 4.96 27.83
C PHE A 14 75.48 5.34 28.88
N ASP A 15 75.01 4.57 29.86
CA ASP A 15 74.98 3.15 30.25
C ASP A 15 74.18 3.16 31.59
N LYS A 16 73.71 1.99 32.04
CA LYS A 16 73.29 1.65 33.42
C LYS A 16 71.83 1.87 33.87
N GLN A 17 71.10 0.77 33.73
CA GLN A 17 70.41 0.02 34.80
C GLN A 17 69.48 0.78 35.76
N THR A 18 68.17 0.56 35.59
CA THR A 18 67.23 0.39 36.70
C THR A 18 66.14 -0.63 36.33
N LEU A 19 65.73 -1.40 37.35
CA LEU A 19 64.91 -2.62 37.35
C LEU A 19 63.46 -2.41 36.81
N PRO A 20 62.77 -3.47 36.34
CA PRO A 20 61.53 -3.34 35.57
C PRO A 20 60.32 -3.00 36.43
N ALA A 21 59.50 -2.12 35.87
CA ALA A 21 58.23 -1.65 36.36
C ALA A 21 57.10 -2.66 36.17
N ASN A 22 56.19 -2.59 37.12
CA ASN A 22 54.79 -3.00 37.13
C ASN A 22 54.05 -2.99 35.77
N GLN A 23 53.12 -3.94 35.67
CA GLN A 23 51.83 -3.88 34.96
C GLN A 23 51.84 -3.95 33.43
N ILE A 24 51.69 -5.18 32.92
CA ILE A 24 51.16 -5.47 31.57
C ILE A 24 49.92 -6.36 31.72
N SER A 25 48.89 -6.03 30.94
CA SER A 25 47.73 -6.85 30.50
C SER A 25 46.36 -6.68 31.18
N THR A 26 45.75 -5.51 31.00
CA THR A 26 44.27 -5.35 31.04
C THR A 26 43.68 -4.59 29.84
N GLU A 27 44.33 -4.60 28.67
CA GLU A 27 43.80 -3.89 27.47
C GLU A 27 43.22 -4.80 26.37
N ASN A 28 43.24 -6.13 26.53
CA ASN A 28 42.74 -7.05 25.49
C ASN A 28 41.30 -7.57 25.69
N LYS A 29 40.48 -6.90 26.52
CA LYS A 29 39.06 -7.28 26.74
C LYS A 29 38.03 -6.32 26.15
N GLU A 30 38.40 -5.10 25.74
CA GLU A 30 37.45 -4.14 25.15
C GLU A 30 37.25 -4.28 23.64
N SER A 31 38.17 -4.96 22.92
CA SER A 31 38.07 -5.16 21.47
C SER A 31 37.22 -6.35 21.03
N LYS A 32 36.67 -7.14 21.97
CA LYS A 32 35.85 -8.35 21.67
C LYS A 32 34.33 -8.17 21.80
N LYS A 33 33.83 -7.00 22.22
CA LYS A 33 32.39 -6.78 22.46
C LYS A 33 31.65 -6.08 21.31
N SER A 34 32.35 -5.68 20.25
CA SER A 34 31.79 -4.93 19.11
C SER A 34 31.46 -5.78 17.88
N GLN A 35 31.66 -7.11 17.90
CA GLN A 35 31.50 -7.98 16.74
C GLN A 35 30.22 -8.85 16.72
N GLU A 36 29.34 -8.80 17.72
CA GLU A 36 28.15 -9.67 17.77
C GLU A 36 26.85 -9.07 17.18
N ASN A 37 26.83 -7.81 16.78
CA ASN A 37 25.60 -7.13 16.33
C ASN A 37 25.58 -6.77 14.84
N GLU A 38 26.36 -7.43 14.00
CA GLU A 38 26.23 -7.21 12.56
C GLU A 38 24.95 -7.87 12.04
N VAL A 39 23.99 -7.04 11.62
CA VAL A 39 22.73 -7.53 11.04
C VAL A 39 23.03 -8.32 9.77
N LYS A 40 22.71 -9.62 9.77
CA LYS A 40 22.82 -10.50 8.60
C LYS A 40 21.76 -10.15 7.53
N TRP A 41 21.99 -9.07 6.80
CA TRP A 41 21.02 -8.47 5.88
C TRP A 41 20.51 -9.43 4.79
N ASP A 42 21.36 -10.28 4.24
CA ASP A 42 20.94 -11.23 3.21
C ASP A 42 20.00 -12.31 3.76
N SER A 43 20.27 -12.76 4.99
CA SER A 43 19.40 -13.71 5.69
C SER A 43 18.06 -13.06 6.04
N TYR A 44 18.08 -11.80 6.48
CA TYR A 44 16.85 -11.04 6.73
C TYR A 44 16.02 -10.83 5.45
N LYS A 45 16.69 -10.56 4.31
CA LYS A 45 16.01 -10.41 3.02
C LYS A 45 15.33 -11.72 2.58
N LYS A 46 15.99 -12.87 2.73
CA LYS A 46 15.40 -14.20 2.47
C LYS A 46 14.22 -14.46 3.40
N TYR A 47 14.36 -14.15 4.69
CA TYR A 47 13.29 -14.25 5.67
C TYR A 47 12.05 -13.44 5.27
N LEU A 48 12.22 -12.20 4.82
CA LEU A 48 11.11 -11.37 4.35
C LEU A 48 10.42 -11.97 3.12
N LEU A 49 11.18 -12.40 2.12
CA LEU A 49 10.64 -12.96 0.87
C LEU A 49 9.85 -14.26 1.09
N SER A 50 10.16 -15.02 2.15
CA SER A 50 9.41 -16.23 2.51
C SER A 50 8.03 -15.95 3.14
N ARG A 51 7.77 -14.72 3.61
CA ARG A 51 6.58 -14.39 4.43
C ARG A 51 5.64 -13.38 3.79
N VAL A 52 6.17 -12.48 2.97
CA VAL A 52 5.40 -11.37 2.39
C VAL A 52 5.70 -11.24 0.90
N SER A 53 4.84 -10.50 0.18
CA SER A 53 5.05 -10.23 -1.24
C SER A 53 6.39 -9.53 -1.47
N LYS A 54 6.96 -9.70 -2.66
CA LYS A 54 8.24 -9.09 -3.06
C LYS A 54 8.28 -7.58 -2.80
N THR A 55 7.21 -6.86 -3.14
CA THR A 55 7.11 -5.41 -2.92
C THR A 55 7.08 -5.05 -1.43
N THR A 56 6.31 -5.78 -0.62
CA THR A 56 6.27 -5.56 0.83
C THR A 56 7.62 -5.89 1.47
N ALA A 57 8.28 -6.98 1.04
CA ALA A 57 9.62 -7.34 1.48
C ALA A 57 10.63 -6.22 1.17
N SER A 58 10.64 -5.69 -0.06
CA SER A 58 11.52 -4.58 -0.44
C SER A 58 11.30 -3.33 0.42
N ASN A 59 10.04 -2.97 0.70
CA ASN A 59 9.72 -1.82 1.55
C ASN A 59 10.17 -2.02 3.00
N LEU A 60 9.87 -3.19 3.59
CA LEU A 60 10.30 -3.52 4.95
C LEU A 60 11.82 -3.54 5.05
N PHE A 61 12.50 -4.13 4.06
CA PHE A 61 13.96 -4.19 4.02
C PHE A 61 14.59 -2.79 3.96
N ARG A 62 14.09 -1.92 3.09
CA ARG A 62 14.59 -0.54 2.96
C ARG A 62 14.43 0.25 4.26
N TYR A 63 13.24 0.24 4.85
CA TYR A 63 13.01 0.96 6.11
C TYR A 63 13.77 0.34 7.28
N ALA A 64 13.91 -0.99 7.33
CA ALA A 64 14.72 -1.67 8.33
C ALA A 64 16.18 -1.24 8.22
N LYS A 65 16.76 -1.24 7.01
CA LYS A 65 18.13 -0.74 6.78
C LYS A 65 18.32 0.74 7.13
N GLN A 66 17.29 1.55 6.92
CA GLN A 66 17.39 2.97 7.22
C GLN A 66 17.29 3.27 8.72
N TYR A 67 16.53 2.46 9.47
CA TYR A 67 16.14 2.79 10.85
C TYR A 67 16.58 1.74 11.90
N HIS A 68 17.39 0.73 11.55
CA HIS A 68 17.81 -0.33 12.49
C HIS A 68 18.52 0.22 13.72
N TYR A 69 19.23 1.34 13.59
CA TYR A 69 19.92 2.01 14.70
C TYR A 69 18.99 2.28 15.89
N ILE A 70 17.67 2.44 15.68
CA ILE A 70 16.68 2.62 16.75
C ILE A 70 16.61 1.39 17.68
N LEU A 71 16.80 0.19 17.13
CA LEU A 71 16.84 -1.05 17.91
C LEU A 71 18.16 -1.21 18.66
N GLU A 72 19.23 -0.61 18.18
CA GLU A 72 20.58 -0.64 18.78
C GLU A 72 20.70 0.40 19.89
N THR A 73 20.31 1.65 19.61
CA THR A 73 20.36 2.77 20.57
C THR A 73 19.24 2.74 21.61
N LYS A 74 18.21 1.91 21.39
CA LYS A 74 17.00 1.83 22.23
C LYS A 74 16.31 3.19 22.38
N ASN A 75 16.42 4.05 21.38
CA ASN A 75 15.85 5.38 21.35
C ASN A 75 15.01 5.58 20.08
N ALA A 76 13.70 5.80 20.27
CA ALA A 76 12.74 5.95 19.18
C ALA A 76 12.21 7.38 19.01
N SER A 77 12.85 8.39 19.62
CA SER A 77 12.46 9.80 19.50
C SER A 77 12.33 10.26 18.04
N ASP A 78 13.21 9.78 17.16
CA ASP A 78 13.18 10.11 15.73
C ASP A 78 11.86 9.73 15.07
N LEU A 79 11.15 8.71 15.56
CA LEU A 79 9.86 8.28 15.01
C LEU A 79 8.73 9.27 15.32
N GLN A 80 8.86 10.07 16.38
CA GLN A 80 7.90 11.13 16.72
C GLN A 80 8.04 12.35 15.79
N LEU A 81 9.21 12.55 15.19
CA LEU A 81 9.47 13.60 14.21
C LEU A 81 8.94 13.25 12.81
N LEU A 82 8.64 11.97 12.56
CA LEU A 82 8.11 11.52 11.28
C LEU A 82 6.60 11.79 11.20
N THR A 83 6.11 11.95 9.97
CA THR A 83 4.66 11.87 9.74
C THR A 83 4.14 10.51 10.21
N GLN A 84 2.92 10.48 10.75
CA GLN A 84 2.32 9.25 11.30
C GLN A 84 2.33 8.09 10.29
N GLU A 85 2.08 8.37 9.01
CA GLU A 85 2.13 7.37 7.95
C GLU A 85 3.53 6.75 7.79
N LYS A 86 4.56 7.60 7.72
CA LYS A 86 5.95 7.14 7.61
C LYS A 86 6.37 6.39 8.87
N SER A 87 6.01 6.91 10.04
CA SER A 87 6.28 6.27 11.34
C SER A 87 5.73 4.85 11.39
N ILE A 88 4.46 4.62 10.99
CA ILE A 88 3.86 3.28 10.92
C ILE A 88 4.64 2.34 9.98
N HIS A 89 5.13 2.83 8.84
CA HIS A 89 5.95 2.03 7.93
C HIS A 89 7.28 1.63 8.54
N VAL A 90 7.94 2.56 9.23
CA VAL A 90 9.18 2.28 9.95
C VAL A 90 8.94 1.31 11.09
N MET A 91 7.91 1.51 11.92
CA MET A 91 7.54 0.60 13.00
C MET A 91 7.27 -0.83 12.51
N LYS A 92 6.60 -0.99 11.35
CA LYS A 92 6.40 -2.33 10.73
C LYS A 92 7.72 -2.98 10.34
N ALA A 93 8.65 -2.21 9.79
CA ALA A 93 9.97 -2.70 9.42
C ALA A 93 10.79 -3.12 10.65
N LEU A 94 10.80 -2.31 11.71
CA LEU A 94 11.50 -2.61 12.97
C LEU A 94 10.86 -3.77 13.74
N SER A 95 9.54 -3.90 13.70
CA SER A 95 8.82 -5.07 14.23
C SER A 95 9.19 -6.36 13.49
N SER A 96 9.36 -6.28 12.16
CA SER A 96 9.81 -7.42 11.38
C SER A 96 11.27 -7.78 11.65
N LEU A 97 12.15 -6.78 11.77
CA LEU A 97 13.57 -6.95 12.05
C LEU A 97 13.81 -7.51 13.46
N SER A 98 13.17 -6.97 14.48
CA SER A 98 13.25 -7.49 15.86
C SER A 98 12.75 -8.92 15.97
N LYS A 99 11.70 -9.31 15.23
CA LYS A 99 11.28 -10.73 15.14
C LYS A 99 12.33 -11.63 14.51
N PHE A 100 13.05 -11.14 13.51
CA PHE A 100 14.13 -11.89 12.88
C PHE A 100 15.31 -12.09 13.86
N HIS A 101 15.61 -11.09 14.69
CA HIS A 101 16.66 -11.17 15.72
C HIS A 101 16.22 -11.85 17.02
N GLY A 102 14.93 -12.15 17.20
CA GLY A 102 14.39 -12.68 18.45
C GLY A 102 14.18 -11.65 19.57
N THR A 103 14.31 -10.34 19.28
CA THR A 103 14.21 -9.23 20.24
C THR A 103 12.86 -8.50 20.18
N HIS A 104 11.79 -9.20 19.77
CA HIS A 104 10.47 -8.58 19.53
C HIS A 104 9.86 -7.95 20.78
N ASP A 105 10.09 -8.53 21.96
CA ASP A 105 9.54 -7.99 23.21
C ASP A 105 10.24 -6.69 23.64
N GLU A 106 11.53 -6.54 23.37
CA GLU A 106 12.23 -5.27 23.58
C GLU A 106 11.66 -4.16 22.70
N TRP A 107 11.33 -4.49 21.45
CA TRP A 107 10.69 -3.55 20.53
C TRP A 107 9.29 -3.14 21.02
N LYS A 108 8.49 -4.06 21.58
CA LYS A 108 7.19 -3.70 22.19
C LYS A 108 7.36 -2.72 23.35
N LYS A 109 8.31 -2.98 24.25
CA LYS A 109 8.62 -2.08 25.37
C LYS A 109 9.03 -0.68 24.89
N LEU A 110 9.79 -0.60 23.79
CA LEU A 110 10.14 0.68 23.17
C LEU A 110 8.91 1.41 22.62
N ILE A 111 8.01 0.71 21.95
CA ILE A 111 6.76 1.32 21.45
C ILE A 111 5.96 1.94 22.60
N GLU A 112 5.82 1.21 23.70
CA GLU A 112 5.09 1.68 24.89
C GLU A 112 5.80 2.86 25.54
N LYS A 113 7.12 2.78 25.72
CA LYS A 113 7.94 3.84 26.33
C LYS A 113 7.82 5.18 25.59
N PHE A 114 7.70 5.16 24.27
CA PHE A 114 7.66 6.35 23.42
C PHE A 114 6.24 6.73 22.93
N ASP A 115 5.18 6.12 23.50
CA ASP A 115 3.76 6.26 23.10
C ASP A 115 3.52 6.17 21.58
N LEU A 116 4.20 5.23 20.92
CA LEU A 116 4.10 5.07 19.47
C LEU A 116 2.82 4.31 19.08
N LYS A 117 2.00 4.92 18.22
CA LYS A 117 0.68 4.37 17.86
C LYS A 117 0.72 3.69 16.48
N TRP A 118 0.19 2.47 16.42
CA TRP A 118 0.06 1.70 15.17
C TRP A 118 -1.06 2.18 14.25
N THR A 119 -2.03 2.89 14.82
CA THR A 119 -3.17 3.45 14.11
C THR A 119 -3.04 4.96 14.08
N ASN A 120 -3.56 5.57 13.03
CA ASN A 120 -3.87 6.98 13.09
C ASN A 120 -5.10 7.11 13.98
N SER A 121 -4.93 7.57 15.23
CA SER A 121 -6.01 7.79 16.21
C SER A 121 -7.14 8.66 15.65
N ASN A 122 -6.87 9.40 14.58
CA ASN A 122 -7.86 10.21 13.90
C ASN A 122 -8.76 9.43 12.94
N TYR A 123 -8.63 8.12 12.67
CA TYR A 123 -9.43 7.47 11.61
C TYR A 123 -10.96 7.55 11.83
N THR A 124 -11.43 7.30 13.06
CA THR A 124 -12.87 7.39 13.41
C THR A 124 -13.35 8.84 13.40
N ASN A 125 -12.64 9.74 14.08
CA ASN A 125 -12.95 11.17 14.08
C ASN A 125 -12.92 11.75 12.66
N ASN A 126 -11.93 11.40 11.85
CA ASN A 126 -11.77 11.82 10.46
C ASN A 126 -12.86 11.23 9.56
N THR A 127 -13.46 10.07 9.88
CA THR A 127 -14.62 9.57 9.13
C THR A 127 -15.87 10.39 9.43
N PHE A 128 -16.15 10.67 10.71
CA PHE A 128 -17.24 11.55 11.12
C PHE A 128 -17.05 12.96 10.53
N PHE A 129 -15.88 13.56 10.74
CA PHE A 129 -15.54 14.85 10.14
C PHE A 129 -15.59 14.81 8.62
N LYS A 130 -15.18 13.75 7.92
CA LYS A 130 -15.34 13.67 6.45
C LYS A 130 -16.79 13.64 5.97
N ILE A 131 -17.70 13.11 6.78
CA ILE A 131 -19.13 13.05 6.43
C ILE A 131 -19.79 14.40 6.70
N PHE A 132 -19.42 15.06 7.81
CA PHE A 132 -20.06 16.31 8.26
C PHE A 132 -19.28 17.59 7.92
N ASN A 133 -18.07 17.49 7.35
CA ASN A 133 -17.30 18.64 6.91
C ASN A 133 -17.71 19.01 5.47
N PRO A 134 -18.27 20.21 5.24
CA PRO A 134 -18.63 20.70 3.91
C PRO A 134 -17.44 20.73 2.93
N GLU A 135 -16.21 20.83 3.44
CA GLU A 135 -14.99 20.84 2.63
C GLU A 135 -14.51 19.45 2.22
N ALA A 136 -15.02 18.38 2.83
CA ALA A 136 -14.70 17.03 2.39
C ALA A 136 -15.26 16.80 0.97
N ALA A 137 -14.61 15.89 0.22
CA ALA A 137 -15.10 15.48 -1.09
C ALA A 137 -16.40 14.69 -0.91
N ASP A 138 -17.53 15.38 -1.01
CA ASP A 138 -18.85 14.78 -1.16
C ASP A 138 -18.98 14.11 -2.54
N MET A 139 -20.11 13.44 -2.77
CA MET A 139 -20.35 12.73 -4.02
C MET A 139 -20.31 13.65 -5.23
N ASN A 140 -20.85 14.85 -5.13
CA ASN A 140 -20.90 15.83 -6.22
C ASN A 140 -19.49 16.28 -6.62
N LYS A 141 -18.62 16.60 -5.66
CA LYS A 141 -17.21 16.94 -5.91
C LYS A 141 -16.46 15.77 -6.57
N MET A 142 -16.73 14.54 -6.13
CA MET A 142 -16.11 13.35 -6.74
C MET A 142 -16.58 13.12 -8.18
N ILE A 143 -17.88 13.29 -8.46
CA ILE A 143 -18.45 13.20 -9.82
C ILE A 143 -17.92 14.33 -10.70
N HIS A 144 -17.88 15.56 -10.20
CA HIS A 144 -17.32 16.72 -10.90
C HIS A 144 -15.86 16.47 -11.30
N TRP A 145 -15.03 16.03 -10.34
CA TRP A 145 -13.65 15.64 -10.63
C TRP A 145 -13.58 14.58 -11.74
N LEU A 146 -14.44 13.57 -11.68
CA LEU A 146 -14.44 12.48 -12.66
C LEU A 146 -14.83 12.99 -14.06
N LYS A 147 -15.91 13.78 -14.17
CA LYS A 147 -16.36 14.38 -15.44
C LYS A 147 -15.28 15.28 -16.05
N ASP A 148 -14.71 16.19 -15.26
CA ASP A 148 -13.64 17.08 -15.73
C ASP A 148 -12.41 16.31 -16.18
N THR A 149 -12.04 15.26 -15.45
CA THR A 149 -10.91 14.41 -15.79
C THR A 149 -11.18 13.65 -17.09
N ILE A 150 -12.39 13.11 -17.27
CA ILE A 150 -12.79 12.40 -18.49
C ILE A 150 -12.77 13.32 -19.72
N ARG A 151 -13.20 14.57 -19.58
CA ARG A 151 -13.20 15.59 -20.65
C ARG A 151 -11.78 15.98 -21.10
N GLN A 152 -10.83 16.00 -20.18
CA GLN A 152 -9.43 16.38 -20.46
C GLN A 152 -8.58 15.21 -20.95
N LEU A 153 -8.87 13.99 -20.51
CA LEU A 153 -8.12 12.81 -20.90
C LEU A 153 -8.52 12.32 -22.30
N PRO A 154 -7.58 11.78 -23.08
CA PRO A 154 -7.91 11.02 -24.28
C PRO A 154 -8.89 9.88 -23.95
N ASN A 155 -9.94 9.70 -24.76
CA ASN A 155 -11.04 8.74 -24.52
C ASN A 155 -10.57 7.35 -24.08
N LYS A 156 -9.49 6.83 -24.69
CA LYS A 156 -8.91 5.52 -24.36
C LYS A 156 -8.44 5.39 -22.90
N TYR A 157 -8.05 6.49 -22.24
CA TYR A 157 -7.69 6.50 -20.82
C TYR A 157 -8.90 6.85 -19.94
N SER A 158 -9.79 7.71 -20.42
CA SER A 158 -11.07 8.01 -19.75
C SER A 158 -11.92 6.74 -19.56
N ASN A 159 -11.90 5.84 -20.54
CA ASN A 159 -12.56 4.53 -20.46
C ASN A 159 -12.10 3.68 -19.27
N ILE A 160 -10.84 3.81 -18.83
CA ILE A 160 -10.34 3.10 -17.64
C ILE A 160 -11.03 3.64 -16.38
N LEU A 161 -11.21 4.96 -16.30
CA LEU A 161 -11.90 5.60 -15.17
C LEU A 161 -13.39 5.25 -15.16
N LEU A 162 -14.05 5.33 -16.31
CA LEU A 162 -15.45 4.93 -16.46
C LEU A 162 -15.66 3.48 -16.04
N PHE A 163 -14.85 2.56 -16.57
CA PHE A 163 -14.93 1.16 -16.19
C PHE A 163 -14.67 0.93 -14.69
N ALA A 164 -13.68 1.62 -14.11
CA ALA A 164 -13.43 1.55 -12.67
C ALA A 164 -14.63 2.04 -11.83
N THR A 165 -15.29 3.11 -12.28
CA THR A 165 -16.45 3.68 -11.59
C THR A 165 -17.67 2.77 -11.72
N LEU A 166 -17.92 2.19 -12.90
CA LEU A 166 -19.09 1.36 -13.15
C LEU A 166 -18.98 -0.06 -12.55
N THR A 167 -17.78 -0.52 -12.24
CA THR A 167 -17.55 -1.85 -11.64
C THR A 167 -17.19 -1.81 -10.15
N GLY A 168 -16.81 -0.63 -9.61
CA GLY A 168 -16.36 -0.49 -8.22
C GLY A 168 -15.07 -1.22 -7.89
N LEU A 169 -14.31 -1.69 -8.89
CA LEU A 169 -13.06 -2.42 -8.72
C LEU A 169 -11.93 -1.51 -8.22
N ARG A 170 -10.95 -2.07 -7.50
CA ARG A 170 -9.72 -1.32 -7.17
C ARG A 170 -8.91 -1.04 -8.43
N PRO A 171 -8.07 0.00 -8.48
CA PRO A 171 -7.31 0.34 -9.68
C PRO A 171 -6.53 -0.83 -10.29
N SER A 172 -5.86 -1.64 -9.45
CA SER A 172 -5.15 -2.82 -9.94
C SER A 172 -6.07 -3.94 -10.45
N GLU A 173 -7.22 -4.14 -9.82
CA GLU A 173 -8.20 -5.16 -10.21
C GLU A 173 -8.89 -4.75 -11.53
N CYS A 174 -9.29 -3.47 -11.63
CA CYS A 174 -9.80 -2.84 -12.84
C CYS A 174 -8.83 -3.05 -14.02
N TRP A 175 -7.55 -2.76 -13.81
CA TRP A 175 -6.52 -2.94 -14.83
C TRP A 175 -6.45 -4.38 -15.37
N HIS A 176 -6.45 -5.37 -14.48
CA HIS A 176 -6.41 -6.77 -14.89
C HIS A 176 -7.71 -7.20 -15.55
N SER A 177 -8.85 -6.71 -15.06
CA SER A 177 -10.15 -7.00 -15.63
C SER A 177 -10.27 -6.51 -17.08
N ILE A 178 -9.84 -5.28 -17.36
CA ILE A 178 -9.81 -4.74 -18.72
C ILE A 178 -8.93 -5.62 -19.62
N ARG A 179 -7.76 -6.05 -19.12
CA ARG A 179 -6.86 -6.96 -19.86
C ARG A 179 -7.52 -8.30 -20.19
N LEU A 180 -8.25 -8.87 -19.26
CA LEU A 180 -8.95 -10.14 -19.47
C LEU A 180 -10.09 -9.96 -20.48
N ILE A 181 -10.83 -8.85 -20.43
CA ILE A 181 -11.85 -8.53 -21.45
C ILE A 181 -11.22 -8.44 -22.84
N GLN A 182 -10.07 -7.77 -22.98
CA GLN A 182 -9.43 -7.58 -24.28
C GLN A 182 -8.77 -8.84 -24.85
N ASN A 183 -8.27 -9.73 -23.99
CA ASN A 183 -7.46 -10.87 -24.42
C ASN A 183 -8.15 -12.23 -24.27
N ASN A 184 -9.19 -12.34 -23.44
CA ASN A 184 -9.86 -13.61 -23.12
C ASN A 184 -11.34 -13.41 -22.78
N LYS A 185 -12.05 -12.63 -23.59
CA LYS A 185 -13.46 -12.26 -23.37
C LYS A 185 -14.36 -13.48 -23.16
N ASP A 186 -14.26 -14.47 -24.05
CA ASP A 186 -15.19 -15.61 -24.10
C ASP A 186 -15.18 -16.48 -22.83
N HIS A 187 -14.03 -16.57 -22.16
CA HIS A 187 -13.93 -17.33 -20.90
C HIS A 187 -14.22 -16.47 -19.67
N TYR A 188 -13.91 -15.17 -19.74
CA TYR A 188 -13.97 -14.26 -18.59
C TYR A 188 -15.34 -13.57 -18.42
N VAL A 189 -16.05 -13.33 -19.52
CA VAL A 189 -17.34 -12.65 -19.53
C VAL A 189 -18.44 -13.67 -19.73
N SER A 190 -19.43 -13.69 -18.82
CA SER A 190 -20.59 -14.55 -18.93
C SER A 190 -21.86 -13.73 -18.81
N LYS A 191 -22.55 -13.53 -19.94
CA LYS A 191 -23.78 -12.74 -20.06
C LYS A 191 -23.60 -11.31 -19.52
N ASP A 192 -23.88 -11.10 -18.25
CA ASP A 192 -23.87 -9.80 -17.56
C ASP A 192 -22.90 -9.75 -16.38
N LYS A 193 -21.92 -10.67 -16.36
CA LYS A 193 -20.98 -10.84 -15.25
C LYS A 193 -19.55 -11.00 -15.75
N LEU A 194 -18.61 -10.44 -14.98
CA LEU A 194 -17.18 -10.73 -15.07
C LEU A 194 -16.81 -11.78 -14.03
N LEU A 195 -16.16 -12.86 -14.45
CA LEU A 195 -15.92 -14.06 -13.64
C LEU A 195 -14.57 -14.02 -12.91
N HIS A 196 -14.37 -13.06 -12.01
CA HIS A 196 -13.11 -12.86 -11.28
C HIS A 196 -12.63 -14.07 -10.49
N TYR A 197 -13.55 -14.91 -10.01
CA TYR A 197 -13.23 -16.12 -9.25
C TYR A 197 -12.38 -17.13 -10.04
N GLN A 198 -12.41 -17.08 -11.38
CA GLN A 198 -11.57 -17.92 -12.24
C GLN A 198 -10.09 -17.50 -12.20
N TYR A 199 -9.77 -16.30 -11.68
CA TYR A 199 -8.44 -15.72 -11.63
C TYR A 199 -8.04 -15.36 -10.18
N PRO A 200 -7.95 -16.36 -9.28
CA PRO A 200 -7.84 -16.14 -7.83
C PRO A 200 -6.59 -15.34 -7.43
N ASP A 201 -5.46 -15.55 -8.11
CA ASP A 201 -4.20 -14.84 -7.81
C ASP A 201 -4.30 -13.32 -7.99
N THR A 202 -5.21 -12.88 -8.86
CA THR A 202 -5.42 -11.46 -9.15
C THR A 202 -6.48 -10.85 -8.24
N PHE A 203 -7.63 -11.54 -8.08
CA PHE A 203 -8.85 -10.95 -7.49
C PHE A 203 -9.19 -11.45 -6.08
N LEU A 204 -8.66 -12.60 -5.66
CA LEU A 204 -8.97 -13.23 -4.36
C LEU A 204 -7.80 -13.09 -3.38
N ARG A 205 -7.50 -11.85 -3.00
CA ARG A 205 -6.48 -11.55 -2.00
C ARG A 205 -6.96 -11.94 -0.60
N ARG A 206 -6.02 -12.03 0.35
CA ARG A 206 -6.26 -12.46 1.74
C ARG A 206 -7.51 -11.83 2.38
N THR A 207 -7.60 -10.50 2.34
CA THR A 207 -8.69 -9.75 2.99
C THR A 207 -9.70 -9.17 2.02
N LYS A 208 -9.45 -9.23 0.72
CA LYS A 208 -10.28 -8.63 -0.32
C LYS A 208 -10.48 -9.63 -1.44
N LYS A 209 -11.72 -10.05 -1.64
CA LYS A 209 -12.10 -11.16 -2.52
C LYS A 209 -13.26 -10.72 -3.39
N VAL A 210 -12.96 -10.17 -4.56
CA VAL A 210 -13.99 -9.83 -5.53
C VAL A 210 -14.21 -11.06 -6.42
N PHE A 211 -15.43 -11.62 -6.37
CA PHE A 211 -15.75 -12.86 -7.07
C PHE A 211 -16.37 -12.59 -8.43
N ILE A 212 -17.25 -11.59 -8.51
CA ILE A 212 -17.94 -11.17 -9.72
C ILE A 212 -18.07 -9.65 -9.75
N SER A 213 -18.08 -9.08 -10.95
CA SER A 213 -18.57 -7.72 -11.20
C SER A 213 -19.72 -7.78 -12.18
N LEU A 214 -20.69 -6.89 -11.99
CA LEU A 214 -21.88 -6.80 -12.83
C LEU A 214 -21.60 -5.80 -13.93
N VAL A 215 -21.97 -6.16 -15.16
CA VAL A 215 -21.68 -5.34 -16.35
C VAL A 215 -22.83 -5.38 -17.34
N SER A 216 -23.06 -4.27 -18.03
CA SER A 216 -23.86 -4.19 -19.24
C SER A 216 -22.94 -4.29 -20.47
N GLU A 217 -23.52 -4.53 -21.65
CA GLU A 217 -22.75 -4.59 -22.91
C GLU A 217 -21.97 -3.29 -23.14
N GLN A 218 -22.55 -2.14 -22.76
CA GLN A 218 -21.89 -0.84 -22.88
C GLN A 218 -20.65 -0.74 -21.98
N ILE A 219 -20.70 -1.29 -20.76
CA ILE A 219 -19.54 -1.34 -19.86
C ILE A 219 -18.42 -2.21 -20.47
N ILE A 220 -18.78 -3.31 -21.13
CA ILE A 220 -17.83 -4.18 -21.83
C ILE A 220 -17.16 -3.41 -22.99
N VAL A 221 -17.95 -2.73 -23.82
CA VAL A 221 -17.44 -1.91 -24.93
C VAL A 221 -16.50 -0.81 -24.44
N ILE A 222 -16.79 -0.17 -23.30
CA ILE A 222 -15.88 0.81 -22.66
C ILE A 222 -14.53 0.14 -22.35
N ALA A 223 -14.54 -1.05 -21.76
CA ALA A 223 -13.30 -1.77 -21.45
C ALA A 223 -12.52 -2.18 -22.70
N GLU A 224 -13.18 -2.65 -23.75
CA GLU A 224 -12.53 -3.01 -25.02
C GLU A 224 -11.82 -1.81 -25.66
N ARG A 225 -12.40 -0.61 -25.54
CA ARG A 225 -11.85 0.64 -26.07
C ARG A 225 -10.81 1.30 -25.15
N ALA A 226 -10.49 0.71 -24.00
CA ALA A 226 -9.51 1.27 -23.07
C ALA A 226 -8.06 0.95 -23.50
N ASP A 227 -7.11 1.87 -23.33
CA ASP A 227 -5.70 1.61 -23.63
C ASP A 227 -4.92 1.24 -22.37
N ILE A 228 -4.71 -0.06 -22.20
CA ILE A 228 -3.93 -0.65 -21.10
C ILE A 228 -2.59 -1.23 -21.54
N LYS A 229 -2.10 -0.88 -22.74
CA LYS A 229 -0.79 -1.37 -23.24
C LYS A 229 0.34 -0.94 -22.31
N LYS A 230 0.21 0.26 -21.74
CA LYS A 230 1.18 0.87 -20.82
C LYS A 230 0.82 0.53 -19.37
N PRO A 231 1.73 0.02 -18.52
CA PRO A 231 1.39 -0.34 -17.14
C PRO A 231 0.90 0.86 -16.32
N TYR A 232 0.10 0.60 -15.28
CA TYR A 232 -0.51 1.62 -14.42
C TYR A 232 0.39 2.81 -14.01
N PRO A 233 1.67 2.64 -13.61
CA PRO A 233 2.54 3.77 -13.28
C PRO A 233 2.75 4.77 -14.43
N GLN A 234 2.63 4.32 -15.68
CA GLN A 234 2.69 5.21 -16.84
C GLN A 234 1.40 6.01 -17.01
N LEU A 235 0.24 5.45 -16.65
CA LEU A 235 -1.00 6.25 -16.55
C LEU A 235 -0.81 7.38 -15.53
N CYS A 236 -0.19 7.10 -14.38
CA CYS A 236 0.17 8.14 -13.41
C CYS A 236 1.07 9.24 -14.00
N LYS A 237 2.00 8.88 -14.90
CA LYS A 237 2.85 9.88 -15.59
C LYS A 237 2.04 10.75 -16.54
N ILE A 238 1.08 10.17 -17.26
CA ILE A 238 0.20 10.91 -18.17
C ILE A 238 -0.63 11.94 -17.39
N PHE A 239 -1.24 11.53 -16.26
CA PHE A 239 -1.98 12.44 -15.39
C PHE A 239 -1.11 13.60 -14.92
N ARG A 240 0.12 13.31 -14.45
CA ARG A 240 1.06 14.36 -14.02
C ARG A 240 1.45 15.30 -15.16
N ALA A 241 1.69 14.78 -16.37
CA ALA A 241 2.02 15.59 -17.54
C ALA A 241 0.88 16.53 -17.94
N MET A 242 -0.37 16.15 -17.65
CA MET A 242 -1.58 16.96 -17.87
C MET A 242 -1.97 17.80 -16.65
N ASN A 243 -1.13 17.86 -15.61
CA ASN A 243 -1.42 18.53 -14.34
C ASN A 243 -2.72 18.05 -13.66
N LEU A 244 -3.10 16.79 -13.87
CA LEU A 244 -4.28 16.16 -13.28
C LEU A 244 -3.93 15.34 -12.04
N SER A 245 -4.81 15.41 -11.03
CA SER A 245 -4.69 14.58 -9.83
C SER A 245 -5.23 13.17 -10.06
N MET A 246 -4.48 12.14 -9.64
CA MET A 246 -4.86 10.73 -9.79
C MET A 246 -5.73 10.26 -8.62
N ASN A 247 -7.04 10.55 -8.67
CA ASN A 247 -7.99 10.19 -7.61
C ASN A 247 -8.84 8.96 -7.94
N MET A 248 -8.27 7.89 -8.49
CA MET A 248 -9.03 6.68 -8.86
C MET A 248 -9.76 6.00 -7.69
N TYR A 249 -9.44 6.33 -6.43
CA TYR A 249 -10.24 5.87 -5.30
C TYR A 249 -11.64 6.50 -5.27
N TYR A 250 -11.85 7.66 -5.90
CA TYR A 250 -13.16 8.29 -6.09
C TYR A 250 -14.08 7.41 -6.93
N CYS A 251 -13.60 6.79 -8.01
CA CYS A 251 -14.40 5.87 -8.83
C CYS A 251 -15.17 4.84 -7.99
N ARG A 252 -14.46 4.23 -7.04
CA ARG A 252 -15.02 3.23 -6.13
C ARG A 252 -15.93 3.81 -5.05
N LYS A 253 -15.68 5.04 -4.62
CA LYS A 253 -16.57 5.75 -3.67
C LYS A 253 -17.86 6.16 -4.36
N ILE A 254 -17.79 6.75 -5.55
CA ILE A 254 -18.94 7.11 -6.40
C ILE A 254 -19.82 5.88 -6.59
N PHE A 255 -19.27 4.74 -7.03
CA PHE A 255 -20.02 3.50 -7.15
C PHE A 255 -20.78 3.12 -5.87
N ALA A 256 -20.09 3.11 -4.72
CA ALA A 256 -20.69 2.69 -3.46
C ALA A 256 -21.76 3.67 -2.97
N THR A 257 -21.47 4.98 -3.01
CA THR A 257 -22.39 6.02 -2.56
C THR A 257 -23.60 6.09 -3.48
N TYR A 258 -23.41 6.06 -4.80
CA TYR A 258 -24.51 6.08 -5.78
C TYR A 258 -25.48 4.91 -5.58
N LEU A 259 -24.97 3.67 -5.49
CA LEU A 259 -25.84 2.52 -5.25
C LEU A 259 -26.53 2.61 -3.88
N ARG A 260 -25.85 3.12 -2.86
CA ARG A 260 -26.43 3.28 -1.53
C ARG A 260 -27.58 4.28 -1.52
N ASP A 261 -27.40 5.42 -2.15
CA ASP A 261 -28.40 6.50 -2.23
C ASP A 261 -29.63 6.05 -3.03
N LYS A 262 -29.43 5.13 -3.99
CA LYS A 262 -30.48 4.47 -4.77
C LYS A 262 -31.10 3.24 -4.06
N GLY A 263 -30.80 3.05 -2.77
CA GLY A 263 -31.46 2.06 -1.93
C GLY A 263 -30.88 0.65 -2.00
N ILE A 264 -29.67 0.44 -2.54
CA ILE A 264 -29.00 -0.85 -2.47
C ILE A 264 -28.41 -1.07 -1.07
N GLU A 265 -28.51 -2.31 -0.60
CA GLU A 265 -28.08 -2.74 0.72
C GLU A 265 -26.54 -2.76 0.81
N PRO A 266 -25.94 -2.34 1.95
CA PRO A 266 -24.50 -2.27 2.09
C PRO A 266 -23.80 -3.62 1.93
N GLU A 267 -24.47 -4.73 2.28
CA GLU A 267 -23.97 -6.09 2.11
C GLU A 267 -23.72 -6.41 0.63
N ILE A 268 -24.66 -6.03 -0.24
CA ILE A 268 -24.56 -6.22 -1.69
C ILE A 268 -23.47 -5.32 -2.28
N ILE A 269 -23.41 -4.07 -1.84
CA ILE A 269 -22.37 -3.12 -2.25
C ILE A 269 -21.00 -3.65 -1.82
N ASP A 270 -20.83 -4.07 -0.58
CA ASP A 270 -19.57 -4.61 -0.07
C ASP A 270 -19.14 -5.88 -0.84
N LEU A 271 -20.07 -6.80 -1.12
CA LEU A 271 -19.80 -8.01 -1.88
C LEU A 271 -19.33 -7.72 -3.32
N SER A 272 -20.03 -6.85 -4.06
CA SER A 272 -19.61 -6.42 -5.41
C SER A 272 -18.23 -5.77 -5.42
N GLN A 273 -17.86 -5.16 -4.30
CA GLN A 273 -16.59 -4.51 -4.04
C GLN A 273 -15.52 -5.44 -3.46
N GLY A 274 -15.81 -6.74 -3.32
CA GLY A 274 -14.91 -7.76 -2.79
C GLY A 274 -14.60 -7.63 -1.30
N ARG A 275 -15.57 -7.14 -0.52
CA ARG A 275 -15.56 -7.09 0.93
C ARG A 275 -16.57 -8.12 1.43
N ILE A 276 -16.15 -8.94 2.39
CA ILE A 276 -17.03 -9.91 3.03
C ILE A 276 -17.30 -9.40 4.44
N PRO A 277 -18.48 -8.80 4.71
CA PRO A 277 -18.88 -8.43 6.06
C PRO A 277 -18.76 -9.61 7.04
N LYS A 278 -18.39 -9.29 8.29
CA LYS A 278 -18.33 -10.30 9.37
C LYS A 278 -19.69 -10.64 9.98
N SER A 279 -20.77 -10.04 9.47
CA SER A 279 -22.12 -10.21 9.98
C SER A 279 -22.55 -11.68 9.98
N MET A 280 -23.12 -12.15 11.10
CA MET A 280 -23.72 -13.47 11.20
C MET A 280 -24.89 -13.63 10.23
N PHE A 281 -25.67 -12.57 10.04
CA PHE A 281 -26.77 -12.55 9.07
C PHE A 281 -26.27 -12.92 7.67
N LEU A 282 -25.23 -12.24 7.20
CA LEU A 282 -24.68 -12.50 5.86
C LEU A 282 -24.15 -13.93 5.71
N ARG A 283 -23.51 -14.47 6.75
CA ARG A 283 -22.92 -15.81 6.73
C ARG A 283 -23.97 -16.91 6.70
N HIS A 284 -24.97 -16.81 7.57
CA HIS A 284 -25.86 -17.93 7.87
C HIS A 284 -27.26 -17.78 7.27
N TYR A 285 -27.74 -16.56 7.06
CA TYR A 285 -29.17 -16.32 6.78
C TYR A 285 -29.42 -15.64 5.44
N TYR A 286 -28.54 -14.73 5.01
CA TYR A 286 -28.77 -13.97 3.78
C TYR A 286 -28.60 -14.87 2.55
N ARG A 287 -29.73 -15.17 1.90
CA ARG A 287 -29.82 -15.99 0.68
C ARG A 287 -30.76 -15.32 -0.33
N PRO A 288 -30.44 -14.11 -0.82
CA PRO A 288 -31.31 -13.43 -1.77
C PRO A 288 -31.29 -14.12 -3.14
N ASP A 289 -32.32 -13.88 -3.97
CA ASP A 289 -32.19 -14.10 -5.40
C ASP A 289 -31.24 -13.05 -5.99
N ILE A 290 -29.97 -13.45 -6.10
CA ILE A 290 -28.90 -12.60 -6.60
C ILE A 290 -29.16 -12.20 -8.06
N ASN A 291 -29.73 -13.08 -8.89
CA ASN A 291 -29.96 -12.76 -10.30
C ASN A 291 -31.04 -11.69 -10.45
N GLU A 292 -32.08 -11.74 -9.62
CA GLU A 292 -33.10 -10.70 -9.59
C GLU A 292 -32.54 -9.35 -9.16
N ILE A 293 -31.78 -9.31 -8.05
CA ILE A 293 -31.15 -8.07 -7.56
C ILE A 293 -30.22 -7.47 -8.62
N ILE A 294 -29.39 -8.30 -9.25
CA ILE A 294 -28.48 -7.86 -10.31
C ILE A 294 -29.26 -7.25 -11.47
N THR A 295 -30.23 -8.00 -12.00
CA THR A 295 -30.87 -7.67 -13.27
C THR A 295 -31.86 -6.51 -13.12
N LYS A 296 -32.66 -6.51 -12.06
CA LYS A 296 -33.75 -5.55 -11.88
C LYS A 296 -33.34 -4.30 -11.09
N ARG A 297 -32.35 -4.40 -10.20
CA ARG A 297 -31.97 -3.28 -9.32
C ARG A 297 -30.63 -2.68 -9.71
N ILE A 298 -29.56 -3.47 -9.77
CA ILE A 298 -28.21 -2.89 -9.94
C ILE A 298 -27.96 -2.44 -11.38
N ARG A 299 -28.24 -3.27 -12.39
CA ARG A 299 -27.94 -2.96 -13.79
C ARG A 299 -28.57 -1.64 -14.29
N PRO A 300 -29.88 -1.38 -14.07
CA PRO A 300 -30.48 -0.11 -14.49
C PRO A 300 -29.79 1.10 -13.86
N LEU A 301 -29.36 0.98 -12.60
CA LEU A 301 -28.63 2.03 -11.89
C LEU A 301 -27.23 2.25 -12.47
N LEU A 302 -26.55 1.20 -12.94
CA LEU A 302 -25.25 1.35 -13.61
C LEU A 302 -25.41 2.04 -14.96
N ASP A 303 -26.46 1.74 -15.71
CA ASP A 303 -26.74 2.41 -16.99
C ASP A 303 -27.16 3.87 -16.76
N GLU A 304 -27.91 4.16 -15.68
CA GLU A 304 -28.23 5.54 -15.24
C GLU A 304 -26.96 6.32 -14.86
N LEU A 305 -26.12 5.74 -13.99
CA LEU A 305 -24.84 6.34 -13.59
C LEU A 305 -23.93 6.58 -14.79
N MET A 306 -23.89 5.65 -15.75
CA MET A 306 -23.07 5.81 -16.94
C MET A 306 -23.52 7.00 -17.78
N LYS A 307 -24.83 7.19 -17.98
CA LYS A 307 -25.36 8.36 -18.68
C LYS A 307 -24.97 9.64 -17.95
N GLU A 308 -25.20 9.67 -16.64
CA GLU A 308 -24.84 10.81 -15.80
C GLU A 308 -23.36 11.18 -15.94
N LEU A 309 -22.43 10.21 -16.09
CA LEU A 309 -21.00 10.48 -16.22
C LEU A 309 -20.55 10.94 -17.60
N ILE A 310 -21.32 10.63 -18.65
CA ILE A 310 -20.98 10.94 -20.04
C ILE A 310 -21.61 12.27 -20.49
N ASP A 311 -22.73 12.65 -19.89
CA ASP A 311 -23.38 13.97 -20.04
C ASP A 311 -22.56 15.09 -19.35
#